data_AF-A0AAV0ZKH5-F1
#
_entry.id   AF-A0AAV0ZKH5-F1
#
_cell.length_a   1.000
_cell.length_b   1.000
_cell.length_c   1.000
_cell.angle_alpha   90.00
_cell.angle_beta   90.00
_cell.angle_gamma   90.00
#
_symmetry.space_group_name_H-M   'P 1'
#
loop_
_entity.id
_entity.type
_entity.pdbx_description
1 polymer ?
#
loop_
_entity_poly.entity_id
_entity_poly.type
_entity_poly.pdbx_seq_one_letter_code
_entity_poly.pdbx_strand_id
1 'polypeptide(L)'
;MSSKKKSIEKSIELLSSEFSEVKSMVTDMKQFFAKWVEKQHADRCESYQANEKLIPSRNKKKRVGESDESSHEMQNFESEEEPRQNPLGWIAKAEKCFEEKLKAKTFELKKNVNMTKNLELEIQQLRASLSVLKDTVDDEDEELLKKVDALQKDLTDQVELVQDLEELNQTLSIMERRHNDELQDARKQLVHVIKEISTSSDYIGVKRIGELDTIPFLDAMKKRYDSGEAEDRAAKLCSLWENNIKDPHWHPFQILTINGRSVQVINKEDKKLKGLKKSLGRAAYDAVVVALTEINEYNPSGGYAISELWNYEEGRIAALQEGIKFLSNNISNKRAREIETERVIDVDYSEKRQEK
;
A
#
# COMPACT_ATOMS: atom_id res chain seq x y z
N MET A 1 54.06 44.02 -4.54
CA MET A 1 53.26 42.98 -5.22
C MET A 1 52.64 43.58 -6.48
N SER A 2 52.55 42.81 -7.57
CA SER A 2 51.90 43.24 -8.81
C SER A 2 50.39 43.45 -8.61
N SER A 3 49.78 44.37 -9.37
CA SER A 3 48.33 44.55 -9.37
C SER A 3 47.58 43.28 -9.82
N LYS A 4 48.23 42.43 -10.65
CA LYS A 4 47.70 41.11 -11.06
C LYS A 4 47.60 40.16 -9.86
N LYS A 5 48.69 39.99 -9.11
CA LYS A 5 48.76 39.14 -7.90
C LYS A 5 47.66 39.49 -6.88
N LYS A 6 47.50 40.78 -6.57
CA LYS A 6 46.47 41.24 -5.63
C LYS A 6 45.03 41.00 -6.12
N SER A 7 44.82 40.94 -7.43
CA SER A 7 43.52 40.58 -8.00
C SER A 7 43.25 39.08 -7.89
N ILE A 8 44.27 38.24 -8.12
CA ILE A 8 44.19 36.77 -7.98
C ILE A 8 43.93 36.37 -6.52
N GLU A 9 44.65 36.98 -5.57
CA GLU A 9 44.43 36.80 -4.13
C GLU A 9 42.97 37.07 -3.73
N LYS A 10 42.39 38.16 -4.24
CA LYS A 10 40.99 38.50 -3.99
C LYS A 10 40.00 37.50 -4.62
N SER A 11 40.32 36.94 -5.78
CA SER A 11 39.52 35.86 -6.39
C SER A 11 39.60 34.55 -5.58
N ILE A 12 40.76 34.23 -5.02
CA ILE A 12 40.94 33.08 -4.11
C ILE A 12 40.09 33.26 -2.84
N GLU A 13 40.10 34.46 -2.24
CA GLU A 13 39.28 34.77 -1.06
C GLU A 13 37.78 34.61 -1.36
N LEU A 14 37.31 35.11 -2.51
CA LEU A 14 35.91 34.98 -2.93
C LEU A 14 35.49 33.52 -3.12
N LEU A 15 36.27 32.75 -3.90
CA LEU A 15 36.00 31.32 -4.14
C LEU A 15 36.08 30.50 -2.85
N SER A 16 36.95 30.87 -1.91
CA SER A 16 37.00 30.21 -0.60
C SER A 16 35.72 30.44 0.22
N SER A 17 35.08 31.61 0.07
CA SER A 17 33.79 31.91 0.70
C SER A 17 32.67 31.09 0.06
N GLU A 18 32.52 31.15 -1.27
CA GLU A 18 31.52 30.39 -2.03
C GLU A 18 31.65 28.88 -1.79
N PHE A 19 32.87 28.36 -1.71
CA PHE A 19 33.13 26.96 -1.40
C PHE A 19 32.78 26.57 0.05
N SER A 20 32.87 27.51 1.00
CA SER A 20 32.38 27.29 2.37
C SER A 20 30.85 27.16 2.42
N GLU A 21 30.12 27.87 1.54
CA GLU A 21 28.67 27.75 1.42
C GLU A 21 28.27 26.37 0.86
N VAL A 22 28.94 25.90 -0.20
CA VAL A 22 28.76 24.55 -0.76
C VAL A 22 29.02 23.46 0.29
N LYS A 23 30.10 23.57 1.08
CA LYS A 23 30.37 22.63 2.20
C LYS A 23 29.25 22.62 3.24
N SER A 24 28.63 23.77 3.52
CA SER A 24 27.46 23.84 4.41
C SER A 24 26.27 23.11 3.78
N MET A 25 25.97 23.37 2.50
CA MET A 25 24.84 22.75 1.81
C MET A 25 24.98 21.23 1.64
N VAL A 26 26.18 20.72 1.38
CA VAL A 26 26.47 19.26 1.41
C VAL A 26 26.24 18.68 2.80
N THR A 27 26.57 19.42 3.86
CA THR A 27 26.36 19.00 5.25
C THR A 27 24.87 18.99 5.63
N ASP A 28 24.11 20.00 5.21
CA ASP A 28 22.65 20.06 5.40
C ASP A 28 21.94 18.93 4.64
N MET A 29 22.39 18.65 3.40
CA MET A 29 21.88 17.53 2.60
C MET A 29 22.13 16.18 3.28
N LYS A 30 23.34 15.92 3.80
CA LYS A 30 23.64 14.73 4.62
C LYS A 30 22.72 14.60 5.83
N GLN A 31 22.55 15.66 6.62
CA GLN A 31 21.69 15.63 7.80
C GLN A 31 20.21 15.40 7.43
N PHE A 32 19.76 15.94 6.29
CA PHE A 32 18.44 15.69 5.77
C PHE A 32 18.24 14.24 5.36
N PHE A 33 19.18 13.65 4.58
CA PHE A 33 19.14 12.25 4.20
C PHE A 33 19.15 11.30 5.41
N ALA A 34 20.02 11.53 6.40
CA ALA A 34 20.06 10.71 7.61
C ALA A 34 18.71 10.70 8.35
N LYS A 35 18.14 11.88 8.61
CA LYS A 35 16.81 12.02 9.24
C LYS A 35 15.69 11.41 8.40
N TRP A 36 15.78 11.50 7.08
CA TRP A 36 14.80 10.92 6.16
C TRP A 36 14.85 9.37 6.20
N VAL A 37 16.04 8.77 6.17
CA VAL A 37 16.21 7.31 6.31
C VAL A 37 15.70 6.83 7.68
N GLU A 38 16.10 7.50 8.77
CA GLU A 38 15.61 7.20 10.12
C GLU A 38 14.08 7.24 10.20
N LYS A 39 13.45 8.26 9.60
CA LYS A 39 12.00 8.39 9.54
C LYS A 39 11.33 7.28 8.72
N GLN A 40 11.86 6.92 7.53
CA GLN A 40 11.32 5.79 6.75
C GLN A 40 11.45 4.47 7.52
N HIS A 41 12.51 4.29 8.29
CA HIS A 41 12.68 3.12 9.18
C HIS A 41 11.66 3.13 10.33
N ALA A 42 11.45 4.28 10.98
CA ALA A 42 10.47 4.44 12.06
C ALA A 42 9.03 4.20 11.58
N ASP A 43 8.59 4.85 10.49
CA ASP A 43 7.27 4.68 9.89
C ASP A 43 6.99 3.20 9.56
N ARG A 44 8.00 2.48 9.05
CA ARG A 44 7.92 1.06 8.73
C ARG A 44 7.85 0.18 9.98
N CYS A 45 8.63 0.48 11.02
CA CYS A 45 8.54 -0.21 12.32
C CYS A 45 7.18 0.02 13.01
N GLU A 46 6.66 1.26 13.00
CA GLU A 46 5.31 1.56 13.52
C GLU A 46 4.23 0.82 12.76
N SER A 47 4.34 0.71 11.43
CA SER A 47 3.41 -0.09 10.61
C SER A 47 3.42 -1.58 11.01
N TYR A 48 4.58 -2.17 11.30
CA TYR A 48 4.65 -3.56 11.79
C TYR A 48 4.07 -3.70 13.20
N GLN A 49 4.38 -2.79 14.12
CA GLN A 49 3.84 -2.81 15.49
C GLN A 49 2.33 -2.51 15.55
N ALA A 50 1.79 -1.70 14.63
CA ALA A 50 0.35 -1.45 14.54
C ALA A 50 -0.40 -2.73 14.12
N ASN A 51 0.13 -3.46 13.13
CA ASN A 51 -0.40 -4.78 12.73
C ASN A 51 -0.31 -5.80 13.88
N GLU A 52 0.73 -5.73 14.72
CA GLU A 52 0.88 -6.58 15.91
C GLU A 52 -0.07 -6.19 17.05
N LYS A 53 -0.40 -4.90 17.22
CA LYS A 53 -1.35 -4.40 18.24
C LYS A 53 -2.81 -4.56 17.84
N LEU A 54 -3.11 -4.68 16.53
CA LEU A 54 -4.44 -5.03 16.01
C LEU A 54 -4.82 -6.50 16.23
N ILE A 55 -4.01 -7.28 16.96
CA ILE A 55 -4.30 -8.67 17.35
C ILE A 55 -5.03 -8.66 18.70
N PRO A 56 -6.34 -8.96 18.78
CA PRO A 56 -6.95 -9.24 20.08
C PRO A 56 -6.34 -10.52 20.63
N SER A 57 -5.58 -10.42 21.71
CA SER A 57 -5.02 -11.57 22.43
C SER A 57 -6.14 -12.38 23.11
N ARG A 58 -6.91 -13.14 22.32
CA ARG A 58 -8.11 -13.86 22.76
C ARG A 58 -7.77 -15.16 23.48
N ASN A 59 -6.95 -15.06 24.53
CA ASN A 59 -6.50 -16.18 25.34
C ASN A 59 -6.57 -15.86 26.84
N LYS A 60 -7.80 -15.75 27.37
CA LYS A 60 -8.16 -15.99 28.79
C LYS A 60 -9.68 -15.85 29.04
N LYS A 61 -10.40 -16.97 29.00
CA LYS A 61 -11.24 -17.51 30.09
C LYS A 61 -12.09 -18.70 29.60
N LYS A 62 -11.80 -19.90 30.11
CA LYS A 62 -12.70 -21.06 30.09
C LYS A 62 -13.59 -21.02 31.35
N ARG A 63 -14.87 -21.37 31.16
CA ARG A 63 -15.77 -22.11 32.07
C ARG A 63 -15.80 -21.77 33.58
N VAL A 64 -16.91 -21.13 34.02
CA VAL A 64 -17.92 -21.55 35.03
C VAL A 64 -19.21 -20.77 34.68
N GLY A 65 -20.46 -21.22 34.85
CA GLY A 65 -21.01 -22.55 35.20
C GLY A 65 -22.45 -22.45 35.76
N GLU A 66 -23.32 -23.39 35.36
CA GLU A 66 -24.67 -23.75 35.87
C GLU A 66 -25.83 -22.71 36.01
N SER A 67 -26.98 -23.18 35.52
CA SER A 67 -28.41 -22.89 35.72
C SER A 67 -28.89 -21.88 36.79
N ASP A 68 -29.90 -21.07 36.44
CA ASP A 68 -31.32 -21.41 36.74
C ASP A 68 -32.32 -20.42 36.10
N GLU A 69 -33.57 -20.87 35.93
CA GLU A 69 -34.67 -20.08 35.37
C GLU A 69 -35.22 -19.04 36.36
N SER A 70 -35.54 -17.83 35.88
CA SER A 70 -36.63 -17.06 36.47
C SER A 70 -37.33 -16.14 35.48
N SER A 71 -38.63 -15.99 35.67
CA SER A 71 -39.58 -15.48 34.68
C SER A 71 -39.64 -13.95 34.60
N HIS A 72 -39.94 -13.47 33.39
CA HIS A 72 -40.85 -12.35 33.10
C HIS A 72 -40.67 -11.05 33.92
N GLU A 73 -40.13 -10.02 33.26
CA GLU A 73 -40.78 -8.71 33.28
C GLU A 73 -40.54 -7.97 31.95
N MET A 74 -41.61 -7.75 31.17
CA MET A 74 -41.58 -6.83 30.04
C MET A 74 -41.61 -5.41 30.58
N GLN A 75 -40.45 -4.77 30.68
CA GLN A 75 -40.37 -3.32 30.79
C GLN A 75 -40.03 -2.75 29.41
N ASN A 76 -40.84 -1.77 28.98
CA ASN A 76 -40.61 -1.04 27.73
C ASN A 76 -39.27 -0.33 27.79
N PHE A 77 -38.24 -0.91 27.17
CA PHE A 77 -37.07 -0.16 26.76
C PHE A 77 -37.38 0.41 25.39
N GLU A 78 -37.59 1.73 25.32
CA GLU A 78 -37.55 2.43 24.03
C GLU A 78 -36.22 2.08 23.38
N SER A 79 -36.28 1.54 22.17
CA SER A 79 -35.08 1.16 21.42
C SER A 79 -34.38 2.44 20.98
N GLU A 80 -33.49 2.95 21.84
CA GLU A 80 -32.30 3.68 21.43
C GLU A 80 -31.52 2.75 20.49
N GLU A 81 -31.85 2.81 19.20
CA GLU A 81 -30.97 2.35 18.14
C GLU A 81 -29.70 3.21 18.20
N GLU A 82 -28.71 2.80 18.99
CA GLU A 82 -27.36 3.32 18.86
C GLU A 82 -26.97 3.21 17.38
N PRO A 83 -26.72 4.33 16.68
CA PRO A 83 -26.32 4.27 15.28
C PRO A 83 -24.91 3.68 15.22
N ARG A 84 -24.86 2.37 14.93
CA ARG A 84 -23.64 1.56 14.79
C ARG A 84 -22.53 2.39 14.14
N GLN A 85 -21.49 2.66 14.95
CA GLN A 85 -20.24 3.36 14.61
C GLN A 85 -20.16 3.86 13.17
N ASN A 86 -20.51 5.14 12.96
CA ASN A 86 -20.49 5.85 11.66
C ASN A 86 -19.35 5.37 10.73
N PRO A 87 -19.60 4.45 9.77
CA PRO A 87 -18.53 3.76 9.06
C PRO A 87 -17.72 4.69 8.16
N LEU A 88 -18.35 5.79 7.74
CA LEU A 88 -17.71 6.83 6.94
C LEU A 88 -16.70 7.65 7.75
N GLY A 89 -16.80 7.68 9.08
CA GLY A 89 -15.95 8.50 9.95
C GLY A 89 -14.51 7.98 10.07
N TRP A 90 -14.31 6.66 10.10
CA TRP A 90 -12.96 6.08 10.17
C TRP A 90 -12.28 6.06 8.79
N ILE A 91 -13.01 5.73 7.71
CA ILE A 91 -12.55 5.87 6.32
C ILE A 91 -12.10 7.31 6.08
N ALA A 92 -12.91 8.28 6.50
CA ALA A 92 -12.60 9.69 6.37
C ALA A 92 -11.31 10.12 7.09
N LYS A 93 -11.06 9.56 8.27
CA LYS A 93 -9.86 9.85 9.06
C LYS A 93 -8.63 9.15 8.48
N ALA A 94 -8.79 7.94 7.96
CA ALA A 94 -7.73 7.19 7.28
C ALA A 94 -7.32 7.88 5.97
N GLU A 95 -8.27 8.20 5.10
CA GLU A 95 -8.05 8.93 3.84
C GLU A 95 -7.32 10.25 4.08
N LYS A 96 -7.80 11.07 5.03
CA LYS A 96 -7.14 12.33 5.41
C LYS A 96 -5.70 12.09 5.90
N CYS A 97 -5.48 11.08 6.74
CA CYS A 97 -4.14 10.71 7.22
C CYS A 97 -3.23 10.25 6.07
N PHE A 98 -3.74 9.48 5.10
CA PHE A 98 -3.01 9.12 3.89
C PHE A 98 -2.69 10.33 3.02
N GLU A 99 -3.64 11.25 2.82
CA GLU A 99 -3.43 12.48 2.05
C GLU A 99 -2.39 13.40 2.71
N GLU A 100 -2.42 13.53 4.04
CA GLU A 100 -1.42 14.27 4.83
C GLU A 100 -0.04 13.60 4.75
N LYS A 101 0.04 12.27 4.86
CA LYS A 101 1.29 11.50 4.68
C LYS A 101 1.85 11.63 3.26
N LEU A 102 1.01 11.56 2.23
CA LEU A 102 1.40 11.75 0.84
C LEU A 102 1.93 13.17 0.62
N LYS A 103 1.19 14.21 1.05
CA LYS A 103 1.64 15.61 0.96
C LYS A 103 2.97 15.84 1.68
N ALA A 104 3.16 15.25 2.86
CA ALA A 104 4.43 15.31 3.58
C ALA A 104 5.57 14.65 2.80
N LYS A 105 5.38 13.44 2.28
CA LYS A 105 6.40 12.72 1.48
C LYS A 105 6.69 13.43 0.15
N THR A 106 5.68 14.00 -0.53
CA THR A 106 5.88 14.83 -1.73
C THR A 106 6.65 16.11 -1.43
N PHE A 107 6.38 16.77 -0.30
CA PHE A 107 7.13 17.96 0.13
C PHE A 107 8.59 17.63 0.45
N GLU A 108 8.85 16.54 1.18
CA GLU A 108 10.20 16.05 1.48
C GLU A 108 10.98 15.72 0.20
N LEU A 109 10.37 14.96 -0.73
CA LEU A 109 10.99 14.64 -2.02
C LEU A 109 11.27 15.89 -2.87
N LYS A 110 10.34 16.84 -2.93
CA LYS A 110 10.54 18.11 -3.65
C LYS A 110 11.66 18.95 -3.04
N LYS A 111 11.76 18.98 -1.70
CA LYS A 111 12.86 19.64 -0.98
C LYS A 111 14.20 18.99 -1.33
N ASN A 112 14.27 17.65 -1.35
CA ASN A 112 15.48 16.92 -1.71
C ASN A 112 15.96 17.26 -3.13
N VAL A 113 15.09 17.10 -4.13
CA VAL A 113 15.40 17.40 -5.55
C VAL A 113 15.89 18.84 -5.73
N ASN A 114 15.32 19.81 -4.99
CA ASN A 114 15.77 21.19 -5.05
C ASN A 114 17.15 21.41 -4.38
N MET A 115 17.46 20.69 -3.31
CA MET A 115 18.77 20.74 -2.65
C MET A 115 19.86 20.15 -3.56
N THR A 116 19.62 18.96 -4.12
CA THR A 116 20.55 18.31 -5.07
C THR A 116 20.82 19.21 -6.28
N LYS A 117 19.77 19.75 -6.92
CA LYS A 117 19.92 20.58 -8.12
C LYS A 117 20.65 21.91 -7.87
N ASN A 118 20.46 22.53 -6.70
CA ASN A 118 21.21 23.73 -6.34
C ASN A 118 22.70 23.41 -6.16
N LEU A 119 23.01 22.34 -5.41
CA LEU A 119 24.38 21.88 -5.21
C LEU A 119 25.09 21.52 -6.53
N GLU A 120 24.41 20.85 -7.46
CA GLU A 120 24.95 20.55 -8.79
C GLU A 120 25.37 21.82 -9.55
N LEU A 121 24.55 22.87 -9.50
CA LEU A 121 24.82 24.14 -10.18
C LEU A 121 26.00 24.89 -9.54
N GLU A 122 26.05 24.96 -8.21
CA GLU A 122 27.15 25.63 -7.49
C GLU A 122 28.48 24.88 -7.68
N ILE A 123 28.47 23.55 -7.62
CA ILE A 123 29.67 22.72 -7.93
C ILE A 123 30.13 22.95 -9.38
N GLN A 124 29.22 23.08 -10.35
CA GLN A 124 29.58 23.41 -11.73
C GLN A 124 30.18 24.81 -11.86
N GLN A 125 29.62 25.81 -11.17
CA GLN A 125 30.14 27.18 -11.15
C GLN A 125 31.54 27.25 -10.54
N LEU A 126 31.76 26.62 -9.37
CA LEU A 126 33.07 26.58 -8.71
C LEU A 126 34.13 25.85 -9.54
N ARG A 127 33.78 24.73 -10.20
CA ARG A 127 34.68 24.03 -11.14
C ARG A 127 35.12 24.94 -12.28
N ALA A 128 34.19 25.66 -12.90
CA ALA A 128 34.50 26.58 -13.99
C ALA A 128 35.40 27.73 -13.51
N SER A 129 35.07 28.35 -12.37
CA SER A 129 35.83 29.46 -11.81
C SER A 129 37.23 29.07 -11.35
N LEU A 130 37.40 27.87 -10.75
CA LEU A 130 38.72 27.34 -10.39
C LEU A 130 39.57 26.95 -11.60
N SER A 131 38.95 26.51 -12.70
CA SER A 131 39.67 26.29 -13.97
C SER A 131 40.23 27.59 -14.52
N VAL A 132 39.38 28.62 -14.66
CA VAL A 132 39.81 29.95 -15.13
C VAL A 132 40.86 30.55 -14.20
N LEU A 133 40.70 30.40 -12.88
CA LEU A 133 41.69 30.90 -11.93
C LEU A 133 43.05 30.23 -12.13
N LYS A 134 43.09 28.89 -12.25
CA LYS A 134 44.32 28.13 -12.48
C LYS A 134 45.08 28.61 -13.72
N ASP A 135 44.37 28.85 -14.81
CA ASP A 135 44.94 29.38 -16.06
C ASP A 135 45.45 30.84 -15.96
N THR A 136 45.12 31.57 -14.88
CA THR A 136 45.55 32.96 -14.68
C THR A 136 46.69 33.16 -13.66
N VAL A 137 46.98 32.15 -12.84
CA VAL A 137 48.14 32.16 -11.93
C VAL A 137 49.42 31.98 -12.75
N ASP A 138 50.43 32.78 -12.47
CA ASP A 138 51.75 32.62 -13.11
C ASP A 138 52.49 31.44 -12.44
N ASP A 139 53.07 30.53 -13.24
CA ASP A 139 53.67 29.27 -12.75
C ASP A 139 54.78 29.44 -11.69
N GLU A 140 55.41 30.62 -11.65
CA GLU A 140 56.45 30.98 -10.67
C GLU A 140 55.89 31.35 -9.29
N ASP A 141 54.59 31.67 -9.18
CA ASP A 141 53.95 32.17 -7.95
C ASP A 141 53.43 31.01 -7.09
N GLU A 142 54.38 30.17 -6.65
CA GLU A 142 54.16 28.86 -6.00
C GLU A 142 53.20 28.88 -4.79
N GLU A 143 53.10 30.01 -4.08
CA GLU A 143 52.14 30.21 -2.98
C GLU A 143 50.68 30.26 -3.46
N LEU A 144 50.43 30.88 -4.61
CA LEU A 144 49.09 30.98 -5.19
C LEU A 144 48.66 29.65 -5.81
N LEU A 145 49.59 28.96 -6.50
CA LEU A 145 49.37 27.60 -7.00
C LEU A 145 48.94 26.65 -5.87
N LYS A 146 49.66 26.65 -4.74
CA LYS A 146 49.32 25.82 -3.56
C LYS A 146 47.92 26.11 -3.01
N LYS A 147 47.44 27.37 -3.07
CA LYS A 147 46.07 27.73 -2.64
C LYS A 147 45.01 27.24 -3.64
N VAL A 148 45.26 27.39 -4.95
CA VAL A 148 44.36 26.91 -6.01
C VAL A 148 44.28 25.38 -6.00
N ASP A 149 45.40 24.68 -5.91
CA ASP A 149 45.43 23.21 -5.86
C ASP A 149 44.75 22.66 -4.59
N ALA A 150 44.89 23.34 -3.45
CA ALA A 150 44.16 22.99 -2.23
C ALA A 150 42.64 23.11 -2.42
N LEU A 151 42.15 24.20 -3.02
CA LEU A 151 40.72 24.37 -3.35
C LEU A 151 40.24 23.34 -4.39
N GLN A 152 41.04 23.00 -5.39
CA GLN A 152 40.72 21.98 -6.38
C GLN A 152 40.60 20.59 -5.75
N LYS A 153 41.52 20.24 -4.85
CA LYS A 153 41.45 18.98 -4.09
C LYS A 153 40.20 18.95 -3.22
N ASP A 154 40.00 19.95 -2.37
CA ASP A 154 38.86 20.01 -1.46
C ASP A 154 37.51 19.94 -2.21
N LEU A 155 37.39 20.57 -3.38
CA LEU A 155 36.18 20.47 -4.23
C LEU A 155 36.02 19.07 -4.84
N THR A 156 37.12 18.39 -5.18
CA THR A 156 37.11 16.99 -5.62
C THR A 156 36.63 16.08 -4.49
N ASP A 157 37.16 16.23 -3.28
CA ASP A 157 36.76 15.47 -2.08
C ASP A 157 35.25 15.67 -1.76
N GLN A 158 34.69 16.88 -1.97
CA GLN A 158 33.23 17.11 -1.82
C GLN A 158 32.40 16.47 -2.95
N VAL A 159 32.89 16.49 -4.19
CA VAL A 159 32.22 15.87 -5.35
C VAL A 159 32.12 14.36 -5.17
N GLU A 160 33.24 13.69 -4.85
CA GLU A 160 33.28 12.24 -4.64
C GLU A 160 32.26 11.84 -3.58
N LEU A 161 32.22 12.57 -2.48
CA LEU A 161 31.28 12.32 -1.39
C LEU A 161 29.80 12.62 -1.74
N VAL A 162 29.51 13.54 -2.67
CA VAL A 162 28.13 13.71 -3.19
C VAL A 162 27.75 12.53 -4.10
N GLN A 163 28.72 12.01 -4.87
CA GLN A 163 28.52 10.83 -5.71
C GLN A 163 28.31 9.56 -4.87
N ASP A 164 29.11 9.32 -3.83
CA ASP A 164 28.95 8.20 -2.88
C ASP A 164 27.53 8.16 -2.27
N LEU A 165 26.98 9.32 -1.92
CA LEU A 165 25.63 9.43 -1.35
C LEU A 165 24.54 9.07 -2.38
N GLU A 166 24.73 9.45 -3.64
CA GLU A 166 23.80 9.11 -4.73
C GLU A 166 23.90 7.63 -5.12
N GLU A 167 25.10 7.04 -5.16
CA GLU A 167 25.29 5.59 -5.35
C GLU A 167 24.66 4.77 -4.22
N LEU A 168 24.77 5.23 -2.96
CA LEU A 168 24.08 4.63 -1.82
C LEU A 168 22.55 4.75 -1.95
N ASN A 169 22.03 5.91 -2.35
CA ASN A 169 20.61 6.16 -2.54
C ASN A 169 20.01 5.28 -3.66
N GLN A 170 20.72 5.11 -4.77
CA GLN A 170 20.36 4.20 -5.85
C GLN A 170 20.38 2.74 -5.37
N THR A 171 21.41 2.34 -4.62
CA THR A 171 21.50 0.99 -4.04
C THR A 171 20.32 0.70 -3.10
N LEU A 172 19.98 1.63 -2.20
CA LEU A 172 18.83 1.51 -1.31
C LEU A 172 17.50 1.43 -2.09
N SER A 173 17.34 2.22 -3.16
CA SER A 173 16.16 2.19 -4.03
C SER A 173 15.99 0.85 -4.76
N ILE A 174 17.09 0.23 -5.18
CA ILE A 174 17.08 -1.12 -5.78
C ILE A 174 16.70 -2.18 -4.73
N MET A 175 17.24 -2.08 -3.51
CA MET A 175 16.92 -3.01 -2.42
C MET A 175 15.48 -2.87 -1.93
N GLU A 176 14.93 -1.64 -1.82
CA GLU A 176 13.51 -1.42 -1.48
C GLU A 176 12.57 -2.09 -2.48
N ARG A 177 12.85 -1.93 -3.79
CA ARG A 177 12.08 -2.59 -4.86
C ARG A 177 12.14 -4.11 -4.72
N ARG A 178 13.33 -4.70 -4.58
CA ARG A 178 13.50 -6.15 -4.40
C ARG A 178 12.71 -6.70 -3.21
N HIS A 179 12.82 -6.08 -2.03
CA HIS A 179 12.07 -6.54 -0.85
C HIS A 179 10.55 -6.37 -1.01
N ASN A 180 10.10 -5.33 -1.72
CA ASN A 180 8.68 -5.19 -2.03
C ASN A 180 8.20 -6.27 -3.03
N ASP A 181 8.99 -6.58 -4.05
CA ASP A 181 8.68 -7.65 -5.02
C ASP A 181 8.59 -9.01 -4.31
N GLU A 182 9.54 -9.33 -3.42
CA GLU A 182 9.49 -10.51 -2.54
C GLU A 182 8.23 -10.54 -1.66
N LEU A 183 7.83 -9.40 -1.08
CA LEU A 183 6.62 -9.28 -0.26
C LEU A 183 5.34 -9.49 -1.08
N GLN A 184 5.29 -8.98 -2.31
CA GLN A 184 4.18 -9.20 -3.23
C GLN A 184 4.12 -10.66 -3.70
N ASP A 185 5.25 -11.31 -3.98
CA ASP A 185 5.29 -12.71 -4.36
C ASP A 185 4.93 -13.65 -3.21
N ALA A 186 5.34 -13.33 -1.98
CA ALA A 186 4.85 -14.01 -0.78
C ALA A 186 3.33 -13.85 -0.61
N ARG A 187 2.77 -12.67 -0.91
CA ARG A 187 1.32 -12.42 -0.90
C ARG A 187 0.59 -13.25 -1.96
N LYS A 188 1.10 -13.29 -3.21
CA LYS A 188 0.52 -14.11 -4.30
C LYS A 188 0.51 -15.59 -3.95
N GLN A 189 1.62 -16.10 -3.39
CA GLN A 189 1.70 -17.50 -2.92
C GLN A 189 0.70 -17.77 -1.79
N LEU A 190 0.56 -16.84 -0.83
CA LEU A 190 -0.40 -16.96 0.26
C LEU A 190 -1.85 -17.01 -0.25
N VAL A 191 -2.20 -16.16 -1.22
CA VAL A 191 -3.51 -16.21 -1.91
C VAL A 191 -3.70 -17.56 -2.61
N HIS A 192 -2.70 -18.06 -3.33
CA HIS A 192 -2.79 -19.35 -4.01
C HIS A 192 -3.04 -20.52 -3.03
N VAL A 193 -2.24 -20.64 -1.97
CA VAL A 193 -2.39 -21.71 -0.98
C VAL A 193 -3.72 -21.59 -0.22
N ILE A 194 -4.11 -20.38 0.21
CA ILE A 194 -5.37 -20.19 0.94
C ILE A 194 -6.58 -20.51 0.06
N LYS A 195 -6.52 -20.23 -1.25
CA LYS A 195 -7.58 -20.64 -2.20
C LYS A 195 -7.82 -22.16 -2.22
N GLU A 196 -6.79 -22.97 -1.97
CA GLU A 196 -6.89 -24.43 -1.95
C GLU A 196 -7.36 -24.99 -0.60
N ILE A 197 -7.05 -24.31 0.52
CA ILE A 197 -7.35 -24.82 1.87
C ILE A 197 -8.55 -24.17 2.55
N SER A 198 -8.99 -22.98 2.15
CA SER A 198 -10.12 -22.28 2.78
C SER A 198 -11.45 -22.81 2.27
N THR A 199 -12.42 -22.93 3.18
CA THR A 199 -13.81 -23.29 2.92
C THR A 199 -14.70 -22.05 2.94
N SER A 200 -15.93 -22.16 2.43
CA SER A 200 -16.90 -21.05 2.42
C SER A 200 -17.36 -20.60 3.83
N SER A 201 -17.02 -21.36 4.88
CA SER A 201 -17.30 -21.03 6.28
C SER A 201 -16.12 -20.37 7.02
N ASP A 202 -14.96 -20.23 6.38
CA ASP A 202 -13.77 -19.65 7.01
C ASP A 202 -13.78 -18.12 6.99
N TYR A 203 -13.37 -17.50 8.11
CA TYR A 203 -13.29 -16.04 8.23
C TYR A 203 -12.18 -15.42 7.37
N ILE A 204 -11.15 -16.19 6.99
CA ILE A 204 -10.14 -15.83 5.99
C ILE A 204 -10.31 -16.74 4.78
N GLY A 205 -10.34 -16.15 3.59
CA GLY A 205 -10.28 -16.87 2.33
C GLY A 205 -9.77 -15.98 1.20
N VAL A 206 -10.03 -16.40 -0.03
CA VAL A 206 -9.75 -15.57 -1.23
C VAL A 206 -11.05 -15.01 -1.77
N LYS A 207 -11.08 -13.70 -2.03
CA LYS A 207 -12.17 -13.03 -2.73
C LYS A 207 -11.70 -12.56 -4.10
N ARG A 208 -12.56 -12.70 -5.11
CA ARG A 208 -12.39 -12.03 -6.41
C ARG A 208 -13.06 -10.66 -6.35
N ILE A 209 -12.27 -9.67 -5.94
CA ILE A 209 -12.69 -8.28 -5.79
C ILE A 209 -12.96 -7.70 -7.17
N GLY A 210 -14.12 -7.06 -7.35
CA GLY A 210 -14.52 -6.48 -8.63
C GLY A 210 -15.10 -7.48 -9.64
N GLU A 211 -15.31 -8.75 -9.27
CA GLU A 211 -16.04 -9.69 -10.11
C GLU A 211 -17.55 -9.41 -10.10
N LEU A 212 -18.20 -9.58 -11.25
CA LEU A 212 -19.64 -9.40 -11.38
C LEU A 212 -20.37 -10.63 -10.82
N ASP A 213 -21.19 -10.43 -9.78
CA ASP A 213 -22.12 -11.47 -9.33
C ASP A 213 -23.15 -11.78 -10.43
N THR A 214 -23.18 -13.04 -10.86
CA THR A 214 -24.03 -13.54 -11.94
C THR A 214 -25.40 -14.02 -11.45
N ILE A 215 -25.56 -14.29 -10.15
CA ILE A 215 -26.81 -14.82 -9.58
C ILE A 215 -27.99 -13.86 -9.84
N PRO A 216 -27.88 -12.53 -9.63
CA PRO A 216 -28.98 -11.60 -9.91
C PRO A 216 -29.40 -11.53 -11.38
N PHE A 217 -28.49 -11.83 -12.31
CA PHE A 217 -28.79 -11.90 -13.75
C PHE A 217 -29.52 -13.19 -14.09
N LEU A 218 -29.08 -14.32 -13.52
CA LEU A 218 -29.74 -15.61 -13.67
C LEU A 218 -31.17 -15.58 -13.11
N ASP A 219 -31.36 -15.02 -11.91
CA ASP A 219 -32.68 -14.86 -11.29
C ASP A 219 -33.60 -13.91 -12.07
N ALA A 220 -33.04 -12.92 -12.77
CA ALA A 220 -33.81 -12.06 -13.67
C ALA A 220 -34.22 -12.78 -14.96
N MET A 221 -33.39 -13.70 -15.47
CA MET A 221 -33.71 -14.51 -16.65
C MET A 221 -34.70 -15.64 -16.36
N LYS A 222 -34.55 -16.36 -15.24
CA LYS A 222 -35.45 -17.45 -14.79
C LYS A 222 -36.90 -17.00 -14.56
N LYS A 223 -37.14 -15.68 -14.43
CA LYS A 223 -38.49 -15.08 -14.35
C LYS A 223 -39.15 -14.86 -15.72
N ARG A 224 -38.45 -15.09 -16.82
CA ARG A 224 -38.88 -14.79 -18.19
C ARG A 224 -38.76 -15.97 -19.16
N TYR A 225 -37.92 -16.94 -18.84
CA TYR A 225 -37.50 -18.03 -19.72
C TYR A 225 -37.37 -19.34 -18.92
N ASP A 226 -37.39 -20.49 -19.61
CA ASP A 226 -37.04 -21.78 -19.01
C ASP A 226 -35.58 -21.82 -18.53
N SER A 227 -35.20 -22.84 -17.75
CA SER A 227 -33.87 -22.88 -17.11
C SER A 227 -32.71 -22.88 -18.11
N GLY A 228 -32.84 -23.63 -19.22
CA GLY A 228 -31.76 -23.76 -20.20
C GLY A 228 -31.55 -22.46 -20.95
N GLU A 229 -32.62 -21.86 -21.48
CA GLU A 229 -32.50 -20.57 -22.15
C GLU A 229 -32.17 -19.41 -21.17
N ALA A 230 -32.57 -19.52 -19.90
CA ALA A 230 -32.26 -18.51 -18.88
C ALA A 230 -30.77 -18.46 -18.54
N GLU A 231 -30.11 -19.61 -18.40
CA GLU A 231 -28.66 -19.71 -18.16
C GLU A 231 -27.87 -19.11 -19.32
N ASP A 232 -28.23 -19.50 -20.54
CA ASP A 232 -27.59 -19.06 -21.78
C ASP A 232 -27.72 -17.53 -22.01
N ARG A 233 -28.88 -16.95 -21.68
CA ARG A 233 -29.11 -15.49 -21.74
C ARG A 233 -28.45 -14.74 -20.58
N ALA A 234 -28.41 -15.33 -19.38
CA ALA A 234 -27.74 -14.74 -18.22
C ALA A 234 -26.22 -14.62 -18.48
N ALA A 235 -25.58 -15.69 -18.97
CA ALA A 235 -24.16 -15.68 -19.33
C ALA A 235 -23.83 -14.57 -20.34
N LYS A 236 -24.61 -14.48 -21.44
CA LYS A 236 -24.45 -13.43 -22.47
C LYS A 236 -24.61 -12.01 -21.90
N LEU A 237 -25.53 -11.81 -20.96
CA LEU A 237 -25.71 -10.53 -20.27
C LEU A 237 -24.56 -10.22 -19.31
N CYS A 238 -24.11 -11.18 -18.51
CA CYS A 238 -22.98 -11.01 -17.60
C CYS A 238 -21.71 -10.62 -18.37
N SER A 239 -21.36 -11.32 -19.45
CA SER A 239 -20.21 -10.95 -20.30
C SER A 239 -20.34 -9.55 -20.90
N LEU A 240 -21.55 -9.13 -21.30
CA LEU A 240 -21.78 -7.76 -21.76
C LEU A 240 -21.58 -6.73 -20.65
N TRP A 241 -22.00 -7.02 -19.41
CA TRP A 241 -21.80 -6.11 -18.28
C TRP A 241 -20.35 -6.09 -17.80
N GLU A 242 -19.66 -7.23 -17.75
CA GLU A 242 -18.21 -7.27 -17.52
C GLU A 242 -17.42 -6.45 -18.54
N ASN A 243 -17.77 -6.54 -19.83
CA ASN A 243 -17.12 -5.75 -20.87
C ASN A 243 -17.41 -4.25 -20.73
N ASN A 244 -18.60 -3.87 -20.25
CA ASN A 244 -18.87 -2.47 -19.89
C ASN A 244 -18.02 -2.06 -18.68
N ILE A 245 -18.00 -2.85 -17.60
CA ILE A 245 -17.25 -2.56 -16.36
C ILE A 245 -15.74 -2.38 -16.62
N LYS A 246 -15.18 -3.13 -17.58
CA LYS A 246 -13.77 -3.05 -18.00
C LYS A 246 -13.47 -1.94 -19.03
N ASP A 247 -14.47 -1.21 -19.54
CA ASP A 247 -14.28 -0.15 -20.55
C ASP A 247 -13.76 1.15 -19.92
N PRO A 248 -12.51 1.58 -20.21
CA PRO A 248 -11.95 2.80 -19.64
C PRO A 248 -12.71 4.08 -20.01
N HIS A 249 -13.57 4.05 -21.05
CA HIS A 249 -14.39 5.18 -21.47
C HIS A 249 -15.74 5.25 -20.74
N TRP A 250 -16.11 4.23 -19.96
CA TRP A 250 -17.34 4.23 -19.18
C TRP A 250 -17.04 4.20 -17.68
N HIS A 251 -16.85 5.40 -17.13
CA HIS A 251 -16.64 5.63 -15.70
C HIS A 251 -17.91 6.26 -15.08
N PRO A 252 -18.91 5.48 -14.63
CA PRO A 252 -20.21 5.99 -14.18
C PRO A 252 -20.16 6.56 -12.75
N PHE A 253 -19.11 7.31 -12.42
CA PHE A 253 -18.90 7.97 -11.15
C PHE A 253 -19.07 9.49 -11.29
N GLN A 254 -19.48 10.12 -10.19
CA GLN A 254 -19.51 11.57 -10.03
C GLN A 254 -18.69 11.94 -8.79
N ILE A 255 -18.02 13.09 -8.83
CA ILE A 255 -17.28 13.62 -7.68
C ILE A 255 -18.24 14.44 -6.84
N LEU A 256 -18.40 14.08 -5.57
CA LEU A 256 -19.11 14.89 -4.57
C LEU A 256 -18.13 15.45 -3.56
N THR A 257 -18.23 16.76 -3.29
CA THR A 257 -17.48 17.39 -2.20
C THR A 257 -18.25 17.27 -0.89
N ILE A 258 -17.83 16.37 -0.01
CA ILE A 258 -18.43 16.16 1.33
C ILE A 258 -17.38 16.58 2.37
N ASN A 259 -17.73 17.56 3.22
CA ASN A 259 -16.84 18.09 4.26
C ASN A 259 -15.43 18.47 3.74
N GLY A 260 -15.37 19.09 2.56
CA GLY A 260 -14.13 19.52 1.91
C GLY A 260 -13.34 18.42 1.17
N ARG A 261 -13.87 17.20 1.03
CA ARG A 261 -13.21 16.09 0.30
C ARG A 261 -14.02 15.59 -0.89
N SER A 262 -13.31 15.30 -1.97
CA SER A 262 -13.83 14.83 -3.25
C SER A 262 -13.99 13.31 -3.27
N VAL A 263 -15.18 12.82 -2.90
CA VAL A 263 -15.50 11.39 -2.92
C VAL A 263 -16.11 11.02 -4.27
N GLN A 264 -15.59 9.98 -4.91
CA GLN A 264 -16.23 9.39 -6.10
C GLN A 264 -17.38 8.47 -5.67
N VAL A 265 -18.59 8.76 -6.15
CA VAL A 265 -19.78 7.93 -5.91
C VAL A 265 -20.46 7.59 -7.24
N ILE A 266 -21.20 6.49 -7.29
CA ILE A 266 -21.96 6.12 -8.50
C ILE A 266 -22.93 7.23 -8.90
N ASN A 267 -22.84 7.64 -10.16
CA ASN A 267 -23.78 8.55 -10.79
C ASN A 267 -25.11 7.83 -11.05
N LYS A 268 -26.13 8.14 -10.23
CA LYS A 268 -27.48 7.56 -10.34
C LYS A 268 -28.20 7.93 -11.65
N GLU A 269 -27.71 8.95 -12.35
CA GLU A 269 -28.23 9.41 -13.63
C GLU A 269 -27.52 8.77 -14.85
N ASP A 270 -26.54 7.89 -14.65
CA ASP A 270 -25.90 7.15 -15.75
C ASP A 270 -26.92 6.36 -16.58
N LYS A 271 -26.84 6.54 -17.90
CA LYS A 271 -27.82 5.98 -18.85
C LYS A 271 -27.78 4.45 -18.90
N LYS A 272 -26.59 3.83 -18.82
CA LYS A 272 -26.46 2.36 -18.84
C LYS A 272 -27.03 1.76 -17.55
N LEU A 273 -26.64 2.30 -16.39
CA LEU A 273 -27.11 1.84 -15.07
C LEU A 273 -28.63 2.05 -14.87
N LYS A 274 -29.20 3.18 -15.33
CA LYS A 274 -30.65 3.38 -15.35
C LYS A 274 -31.35 2.35 -16.26
N GLY A 275 -30.77 2.07 -17.42
CA GLY A 275 -31.22 1.02 -18.33
C GLY A 275 -31.26 -0.35 -17.67
N LEU A 276 -30.16 -0.75 -17.02
CA LEU A 276 -30.02 -2.00 -16.26
C LEU A 276 -31.10 -2.15 -15.19
N LYS A 277 -31.26 -1.12 -14.34
CA LYS A 277 -32.22 -1.12 -13.26
C LYS A 277 -33.67 -1.23 -13.75
N LYS A 278 -33.97 -0.65 -14.92
CA LYS A 278 -35.29 -0.77 -15.58
C LYS A 278 -35.50 -2.13 -16.25
N SER A 279 -34.47 -2.74 -16.82
CA SER A 279 -34.58 -3.95 -17.64
C SER A 279 -34.45 -5.26 -16.85
N LEU A 280 -33.59 -5.30 -15.83
CA LEU A 280 -33.29 -6.49 -15.01
C LEU A 280 -33.63 -6.30 -13.52
N GLY A 281 -33.92 -5.08 -13.09
CA GLY A 281 -34.34 -4.77 -11.72
C GLY A 281 -33.20 -4.38 -10.78
N ARG A 282 -33.52 -4.29 -9.49
CA ARG A 282 -32.63 -3.71 -8.48
C ARG A 282 -31.38 -4.56 -8.21
N ALA A 283 -31.52 -5.88 -8.10
CA ALA A 283 -30.42 -6.78 -7.73
C ALA A 283 -29.30 -6.80 -8.78
N ALA A 284 -29.62 -6.89 -10.08
CA ALA A 284 -28.62 -6.82 -11.14
C ALA A 284 -27.93 -5.44 -11.22
N TYR A 285 -28.65 -4.36 -10.93
CA TYR A 285 -28.06 -3.02 -10.78
C TYR A 285 -27.08 -2.95 -9.60
N ASP A 286 -27.45 -3.50 -8.44
CA ASP A 286 -26.57 -3.49 -7.26
C ASP A 286 -25.31 -4.34 -7.47
N ALA A 287 -25.41 -5.51 -8.14
CA ALA A 287 -24.26 -6.33 -8.49
C ALA A 287 -23.22 -5.60 -9.36
N VAL A 288 -23.67 -4.88 -10.39
CA VAL A 288 -22.80 -4.05 -11.24
C VAL A 288 -22.20 -2.89 -10.46
N VAL A 289 -22.98 -2.26 -9.57
CA VAL A 289 -22.51 -1.17 -8.70
C VAL A 289 -21.44 -1.65 -7.72
N VAL A 290 -21.60 -2.83 -7.12
CA VAL A 290 -20.59 -3.44 -6.23
C VAL A 290 -19.30 -3.70 -7.01
N ALA A 291 -19.38 -4.38 -8.16
CA ALA A 291 -18.21 -4.68 -8.98
C ALA A 291 -17.45 -3.40 -9.43
N LEU A 292 -18.17 -2.36 -9.89
CA LEU A 292 -17.58 -1.06 -10.23
C LEU A 292 -16.90 -0.39 -9.04
N THR A 293 -17.56 -0.37 -7.88
CA THR A 293 -17.06 0.28 -6.67
C THR A 293 -15.81 -0.43 -6.16
N GLU A 294 -15.83 -1.77 -6.14
CA GLU A 294 -14.69 -2.60 -5.74
C GLU A 294 -13.48 -2.42 -6.68
N ILE A 295 -13.68 -2.32 -8.00
CA ILE A 295 -12.59 -2.01 -8.94
C ILE A 295 -12.03 -0.61 -8.67
N ASN A 296 -12.88 0.40 -8.49
CA ASN A 296 -12.45 1.77 -8.24
C ASN A 296 -11.76 1.95 -6.87
N GLU A 297 -12.09 1.13 -5.88
CA GLU A 297 -11.47 1.16 -4.53
C GLU A 297 -10.15 0.38 -4.48
N TYR A 298 -10.11 -0.83 -5.04
CA TYR A 298 -9.00 -1.78 -4.84
C TYR A 298 -8.09 -1.96 -6.07
N ASN A 299 -8.54 -1.60 -7.28
CA ASN A 299 -7.73 -1.65 -8.50
C ASN A 299 -8.02 -0.51 -9.50
N PRO A 300 -8.04 0.77 -9.07
CA PRO A 300 -8.45 1.90 -9.92
C PRO A 300 -7.59 2.07 -11.17
N SER A 301 -6.30 1.74 -11.10
CA SER A 301 -5.38 1.85 -12.23
C SER A 301 -5.44 0.64 -13.18
N GLY A 302 -5.83 -0.54 -12.70
CA GLY A 302 -5.94 -1.74 -13.52
C GLY A 302 -7.28 -1.87 -14.23
N GLY A 303 -8.40 -1.51 -13.58
CA GLY A 303 -9.73 -1.59 -14.19
C GLY A 303 -10.28 -3.01 -14.34
N TYR A 304 -9.72 -4.00 -13.63
CA TYR A 304 -10.13 -5.40 -13.70
C TYR A 304 -10.23 -6.07 -12.31
N ALA A 305 -11.00 -7.15 -12.25
CA ALA A 305 -11.18 -7.94 -11.03
C ALA A 305 -9.89 -8.66 -10.61
N ILE A 306 -9.54 -8.58 -9.32
CA ILE A 306 -8.32 -9.19 -8.76
C ILE A 306 -8.67 -10.26 -7.71
N SER A 307 -7.81 -11.28 -7.57
CA SER A 307 -7.94 -12.26 -6.48
C SER A 307 -7.05 -11.83 -5.33
N GLU A 308 -7.64 -11.55 -4.17
CA GLU A 308 -6.93 -11.06 -2.99
C GLU A 308 -7.32 -11.82 -1.72
N LEU A 309 -6.45 -11.76 -0.72
CA LEU A 309 -6.72 -12.33 0.58
C LEU A 309 -7.77 -11.47 1.29
N TRP A 310 -8.84 -12.09 1.78
CA TRP A 310 -10.02 -11.40 2.30
C TRP A 310 -10.36 -11.85 3.71
N ASN A 311 -10.68 -10.89 4.57
CA ASN A 311 -11.26 -11.12 5.89
C ASN A 311 -12.78 -10.91 5.77
N TYR A 312 -13.55 -12.00 5.84
CA TYR A 312 -15.00 -12.01 5.70
C TYR A 312 -15.73 -11.51 6.96
N GLU A 313 -15.11 -11.57 8.14
CA GLU A 313 -15.66 -10.98 9.37
C GLU A 313 -15.56 -9.45 9.35
N GLU A 314 -14.45 -8.90 8.85
CA GLU A 314 -14.21 -7.44 8.79
C GLU A 314 -14.61 -6.80 7.45
N GLY A 315 -14.91 -7.59 6.42
CA GLY A 315 -15.35 -7.08 5.12
C GLY A 315 -14.28 -6.30 4.35
N ARG A 316 -13.00 -6.66 4.52
CA ARG A 316 -11.84 -5.98 3.90
C ARG A 316 -10.78 -6.94 3.38
N ILE A 317 -9.84 -6.42 2.60
CA ILE A 317 -8.57 -7.11 2.32
C ILE A 317 -7.87 -7.45 3.65
N ALA A 318 -7.43 -8.70 3.77
CA ALA A 318 -6.67 -9.18 4.93
C ALA A 318 -5.18 -8.84 4.80
N ALA A 319 -4.54 -8.61 5.94
CA ALA A 319 -3.11 -8.46 6.08
C ALA A 319 -2.40 -9.83 5.91
N LEU A 320 -1.15 -9.80 5.42
CA LEU A 320 -0.32 -11.00 5.25
C LEU A 320 -0.23 -11.82 6.55
N GLN A 321 -0.16 -11.14 7.70
CA GLN A 321 -0.10 -11.76 9.02
C GLN A 321 -1.41 -12.47 9.43
N GLU A 322 -2.58 -12.01 8.97
CA GLU A 322 -3.86 -12.70 9.20
C GLU A 322 -3.89 -14.03 8.45
N GLY A 323 -3.47 -14.04 7.18
CA GLY A 323 -3.37 -15.26 6.38
C GLY A 323 -2.31 -16.26 6.90
N ILE A 324 -1.16 -15.78 7.38
CA ILE A 324 -0.13 -16.64 8.00
C ILE A 324 -0.67 -17.31 9.28
N LYS A 325 -1.41 -16.58 10.13
CA LYS A 325 -2.06 -17.16 11.32
C LYS A 325 -3.13 -18.19 10.93
N PHE A 326 -3.94 -17.88 9.93
CA PHE A 326 -4.95 -18.80 9.39
C PHE A 326 -4.31 -20.10 8.88
N LEU A 327 -3.22 -20.02 8.12
CA LEU A 327 -2.44 -21.17 7.67
C LEU A 327 -1.92 -22.01 8.85
N SER A 328 -1.26 -21.36 9.81
CA SER A 328 -0.67 -22.03 10.97
C SER A 328 -1.71 -22.80 11.77
N ASN A 329 -2.87 -22.19 12.04
CA ASN A 329 -3.98 -22.83 12.74
C ASN A 329 -4.57 -24.00 11.93
N ASN A 330 -4.75 -23.85 10.62
CA ASN A 330 -5.27 -24.93 9.77
C ASN A 330 -4.34 -26.14 9.71
N ILE A 331 -3.03 -25.94 9.56
CA ILE A 331 -2.03 -27.03 9.54
C ILE A 331 -2.02 -27.76 10.90
N SER A 332 -2.08 -27.02 12.01
CA SER A 332 -2.18 -27.61 13.36
C SER A 332 -3.47 -28.43 13.53
N ASN A 333 -4.61 -27.92 13.08
CA ASN A 333 -5.89 -28.63 13.14
C ASN A 333 -5.91 -29.88 12.25
N LYS A 334 -5.27 -29.84 11.06
CA LYS A 334 -5.16 -31.00 10.17
C LYS A 334 -4.35 -32.12 10.82
N ARG A 335 -3.16 -31.82 11.37
CA ARG A 335 -2.33 -32.79 12.11
C ARG A 335 -3.05 -33.38 13.32
N ALA A 336 -3.80 -32.57 14.05
CA ALA A 336 -4.59 -33.06 15.19
C ALA A 336 -5.67 -34.07 14.76
N ARG A 337 -6.33 -33.84 13.61
CA ARG A 337 -7.30 -34.78 13.03
C ARG A 337 -6.63 -36.07 12.54
N GLU A 338 -5.48 -35.96 11.87
CA GLU A 338 -4.70 -37.10 11.37
C GLU A 338 -4.27 -38.04 12.51
N ILE A 339 -3.72 -37.50 13.59
CA ILE A 339 -3.33 -38.26 14.80
C ILE A 339 -4.54 -38.92 15.46
N GLU A 340 -5.70 -38.26 15.51
CA GLU A 340 -6.91 -38.84 16.08
C GLU A 340 -7.45 -39.99 15.19
N THR A 341 -7.39 -39.86 13.86
CA THR A 341 -7.75 -40.95 12.95
C THR A 341 -6.80 -42.14 13.02
N GLU A 342 -5.49 -41.93 13.15
CA GLU A 342 -4.52 -43.02 13.37
C GLU A 342 -4.83 -43.78 14.67
N ARG A 343 -5.13 -43.07 15.76
CA ARG A 343 -5.53 -43.68 17.04
C ARG A 343 -6.82 -44.48 16.94
N VAL A 344 -7.84 -43.98 16.24
CA VAL A 344 -9.11 -44.70 16.04
C VAL A 344 -8.88 -45.99 15.24
N ILE A 345 -8.00 -45.95 14.24
CA ILE A 345 -7.61 -47.14 13.46
C ILE A 345 -6.86 -48.15 14.34
N ASP A 346 -5.87 -47.71 15.14
CA ASP A 346 -5.12 -48.59 16.03
C ASP A 346 -5.99 -49.25 17.11
N VAL A 347 -6.98 -48.53 17.66
CA VAL A 347 -7.95 -49.10 18.62
C VAL A 347 -8.78 -50.21 17.95
N ASP A 348 -9.37 -49.94 16.78
CA ASP A 348 -10.22 -50.90 16.06
C ASP A 348 -9.43 -52.15 15.59
N TYR A 349 -8.14 -52.01 15.27
CA TYR A 349 -7.25 -53.17 15.03
C TYR A 349 -6.86 -53.94 16.30
N SER A 350 -6.82 -53.27 17.46
CA SER A 350 -6.50 -53.91 18.74
C SER A 350 -7.67 -54.71 19.32
N GLU A 351 -8.89 -54.19 19.21
CA GLU A 351 -10.11 -54.88 19.67
C GLU A 351 -10.37 -56.15 18.84
N LYS A 352 -10.23 -56.06 17.50
CA LYS A 352 -10.33 -57.22 16.58
C LYS A 352 -9.25 -58.30 16.77
N ARG A 353 -8.22 -58.06 17.58
CA ARG A 353 -7.25 -59.08 18.01
C ARG A 353 -7.61 -59.79 19.31
N GLN A 354 -8.52 -59.24 20.12
CA GLN A 354 -8.96 -59.85 21.38
C GLN A 354 -10.19 -60.77 21.21
N GLU A 355 -10.87 -60.70 20.05
CA GLU A 355 -12.00 -61.57 19.68
C GLU A 355 -11.60 -62.84 18.89
N LYS A 356 -10.32 -63.24 18.95
CA LYS A 356 -9.79 -64.50 18.37
C LYS A 356 -8.98 -65.30 19.38
#